data_AF-A0A3G1B151-F1
#
_entry.id   AF-A0A3G1B151-F1
#
_cell.length_a   1.000
_cell.length_b   1.000
_cell.length_c   1.000
_cell.angle_alpha   90.00
_cell.angle_beta   90.00
_cell.angle_gamma   90.00
#
_symmetry.space_group_name_H-M   'P 1'
#
loop_
_entity.id
_entity.type
_entity.pdbx_description
1 polymer ?
#
loop_
_entity_poly.entity_id
_entity_poly.type
_entity_poly.pdbx_seq_one_letter_code
_entity_poly.pdbx_strand_id
1 'polypeptide(L)'
;MDVIDITITIIHLIVGFILVFYAAKAYRKTKYPPMLLLVAGFSVLVLGETVIEDFFNFLNNNLLQEIIAESFEIVGFVILILAVKKS
;
A
#
# COMPACT_ATOMS: atom_id res chain seq x y z
N MET A 1 -7.76 8.40 -18.51
CA MET A 1 -7.53 8.96 -17.18
C MET A 1 -7.68 10.45 -17.27
N ASP A 2 -8.63 10.98 -16.51
CA ASP A 2 -8.82 12.42 -16.41
C ASP A 2 -7.75 13.01 -15.47
N VAL A 3 -7.54 14.33 -15.56
CA VAL A 3 -6.56 15.05 -14.72
C VAL A 3 -6.84 14.84 -13.23
N ILE A 4 -8.11 14.64 -12.88
CA ILE A 4 -8.57 14.40 -11.51
C ILE A 4 -8.05 13.04 -11.02
N ASP A 5 -8.21 11.97 -11.81
CA ASP A 5 -7.75 10.61 -11.46
C ASP A 5 -6.25 10.62 -11.18
N ILE A 6 -5.47 11.21 -12.08
CA ILE A 6 -4.00 11.32 -11.94
C ILE A 6 -3.63 12.09 -10.67
N THR A 7 -4.37 13.14 -10.35
CA THR A 7 -4.11 13.94 -9.14
C THR A 7 -4.38 13.13 -7.88
N ILE A 8 -5.46 12.35 -7.85
CA ILE A 8 -5.80 11.47 -6.74
C ILE A 8 -4.71 10.40 -6.58
N THR A 9 -4.30 9.75 -7.65
CA THR A 9 -3.20 8.77 -7.65
C THR A 9 -1.91 9.35 -7.07
N ILE A 10 -1.50 10.55 -7.50
CA ILE A 10 -0.29 11.20 -7.00
C ILE A 10 -0.39 11.49 -5.51
N ILE A 11 -1.54 12.01 -5.04
CA ILE A 11 -1.76 12.27 -3.62
C ILE A 11 -1.69 10.97 -2.83
N HIS A 12 -2.36 9.92 -3.30
CA HIS A 12 -2.38 8.61 -2.66
C HIS A 12 -0.96 8.06 -2.53
N LEU A 13 -0.17 8.11 -3.61
CA LEU A 13 1.22 7.66 -3.63
C LEU A 13 2.09 8.46 -2.64
N ILE A 14 1.97 9.79 -2.62
CA ILE A 14 2.73 10.65 -1.71
C ILE A 14 2.39 10.33 -0.26
N VAL A 15 1.10 10.31 0.10
CA VAL A 15 0.65 10.03 1.47
C VAL A 15 1.06 8.63 1.89
N GLY A 16 0.89 7.66 0.99
CA GLY A 16 1.32 6.28 1.18
C GLY A 16 2.81 6.14 1.49
N PHE A 17 3.68 6.74 0.67
CA PHE A 17 5.12 6.73 0.91
C PHE A 17 5.51 7.48 2.18
N ILE A 18 4.79 8.53 2.56
CA ILE A 18 5.00 9.22 3.85
C ILE A 18 4.75 8.26 5.02
N LEU A 19 3.67 7.48 4.98
CA LEU A 19 3.37 6.48 6.02
C LEU A 19 4.46 5.40 6.10
N VAL A 20 4.87 4.85 4.95
CA VAL A 20 5.97 3.88 4.85
C VAL A 20 7.26 4.47 5.42
N PHE A 21 7.59 5.72 5.06
CA PHE A 21 8.78 6.41 5.54
C PHE A 21 8.75 6.58 7.06
N TYR A 22 7.63 7.01 7.64
CA TYR A 22 7.52 7.17 9.09
C TYR A 22 7.62 5.85 9.83
N ALA A 23 6.97 4.79 9.35
CA ALA A 23 7.10 3.45 9.91
C ALA A 23 8.55 2.95 9.85
N ALA A 24 9.24 3.16 8.73
CA ALA A 24 10.64 2.78 8.55
C ALA A 24 11.57 3.58 9.45
N LYS A 25 11.34 4.89 9.55
CA LYS A 25 12.08 5.78 10.47
C LYS A 25 11.88 5.37 11.93
N ALA A 26 10.65 5.03 12.32
CA ALA A 26 10.34 4.54 13.66
C ALA A 26 11.06 3.23 13.95
N TYR A 27 11.02 2.26 13.03
CA TYR A 27 11.77 1.00 13.16
C TYR A 27 13.27 1.24 13.31
N ARG A 28 13.87 2.13 12.52
CA ARG A 28 15.30 2.44 12.63
C ARG A 28 15.68 2.98 14.01
N LYS A 29 14.79 3.74 14.66
CA LYS A 29 15.01 4.34 15.98
C LYS A 29 14.77 3.36 17.14
N THR A 30 13.67 2.60 17.10
CA THR A 30 13.24 1.76 18.23
C THR A 30 13.67 0.30 18.11
N LYS A 31 14.01 -0.15 16.88
CA LYS A 31 14.20 -1.56 16.52
C LYS A 31 13.01 -2.45 16.88
N TYR A 32 11.83 -1.85 17.03
CA TYR A 32 10.63 -2.54 17.46
C TYR A 32 10.03 -3.34 16.30
N PRO A 33 10.02 -4.69 16.34
CA PRO A 33 9.65 -5.52 15.19
C PRO A 33 8.27 -5.23 14.58
N PRO A 34 7.22 -4.88 15.35
CA PRO A 34 5.93 -4.48 14.78
C PRO A 34 6.00 -3.31 13.79
N MET A 35 6.98 -2.41 13.92
CA MET A 35 7.16 -1.30 12.97
C MET A 35 7.58 -1.79 11.58
N LEU A 36 8.27 -2.92 11.45
CA LEU A 36 8.54 -3.53 10.13
C LEU A 36 7.28 -4.08 9.48
N LEU A 37 6.35 -4.60 10.27
CA LEU A 37 5.05 -5.06 9.76
C LEU A 37 4.24 -3.86 9.25
N LEU A 38 4.30 -2.70 9.93
CA LEU A 38 3.69 -1.48 9.41
C LEU A 38 4.33 -1.04 8.08
N VAL A 39 5.66 -1.06 7.97
CA VAL A 39 6.36 -0.78 6.70
C VAL A 39 5.86 -1.71 5.60
N ALA A 40 5.82 -3.02 5.86
CA ALA A 40 5.38 -4.01 4.89
C ALA A 40 3.91 -3.82 4.50
N GLY A 41 3.02 -3.67 5.49
CA GLY A 41 1.58 -3.50 5.28
C GLY A 41 1.27 -2.26 4.46
N PHE A 42 1.79 -1.10 4.86
CA PHE A 42 1.60 0.14 4.09
C PHE A 42 2.23 0.07 2.69
N SER A 43 3.39 -0.59 2.53
CA SER A 43 3.99 -0.75 1.20
C SER A 43 3.13 -1.63 0.29
N VAL A 44 2.56 -2.72 0.82
CA VAL A 44 1.65 -3.59 0.07
C VAL A 44 0.38 -2.85 -0.33
N LEU A 45 -0.22 -2.08 0.57
CA LEU A 45 -1.42 -1.29 0.25
C LEU A 45 -1.14 -0.28 -0.87
N VAL A 46 -0.10 0.55 -0.70
CA VAL A 46 0.21 1.63 -1.66
C VAL A 46 0.61 1.07 -3.01
N LEU A 47 1.41 0.00 -3.05
CA LEU A 47 1.79 -0.61 -4.33
C LEU A 47 0.64 -1.39 -4.96
N GLY A 48 -0.18 -2.08 -4.18
CA GLY A 48 -1.35 -2.81 -4.67
C GLY A 48 -2.33 -1.88 -5.36
N GLU A 49 -2.78 -0.85 -4.66
CA GLU A 49 -3.74 0.13 -5.16
C GLU A 49 -3.12 0.93 -6.32
N THR A 50 -1.95 1.55 -6.13
CA THR A 50 -1.43 2.47 -7.14
C THR A 50 -0.78 1.79 -8.35
N VAL A 51 -0.11 0.64 -8.18
CA VAL A 51 0.58 0.00 -9.32
C VAL A 51 -0.38 -0.90 -10.08
N ILE A 52 -1.25 -1.66 -9.41
CA ILE A 52 -2.10 -2.64 -10.10
C ILE A 52 -3.32 -1.95 -10.73
N GLU A 53 -3.89 -0.95 -10.08
CA GLU A 53 -5.07 -0.26 -10.60
C GLU A 53 -4.71 0.73 -11.72
N ASP A 54 -3.59 1.46 -11.61
CA ASP A 54 -3.25 2.48 -12.60
C ASP A 54 -2.24 2.02 -13.66
N PHE A 55 -1.21 1.25 -13.27
CA PHE A 55 -0.11 0.87 -14.17
C PHE A 55 -0.42 -0.38 -15.00
N PHE A 56 -1.27 -1.28 -14.49
CA PHE A 56 -1.62 -2.55 -15.14
C PHE A 56 -2.89 -2.51 -15.99
N ASN A 57 -3.41 -1.32 -16.32
CA ASN A 57 -4.48 -1.11 -17.32
C ASN A 57 -4.20 -1.73 -18.72
N PHE A 58 -3.02 -2.29 -18.94
CA PHE A 58 -2.65 -3.05 -20.14
C PHE A 58 -3.11 -4.53 -20.10
N LEU A 59 -3.43 -5.08 -18.92
CA LEU A 59 -4.18 -6.32 -18.79
C LEU A 59 -5.62 -6.01 -19.23
N ASN A 60 -5.98 -6.39 -20.45
CA ASN A 60 -7.24 -6.08 -21.13
C ASN A 60 -8.49 -6.73 -20.49
N ASN A 61 -8.46 -7.00 -19.18
CA ASN A 61 -9.49 -7.66 -18.39
C ASN A 61 -9.66 -6.98 -17.02
N ASN A 62 -10.61 -6.05 -16.96
CA ASN A 62 -10.90 -5.21 -15.79
C ASN A 62 -11.22 -6.03 -14.53
N LEU A 63 -11.91 -7.18 -14.66
CA LEU A 63 -12.28 -8.03 -13.52
C LEU A 63 -11.06 -8.65 -12.86
N LEU A 64 -10.09 -9.12 -13.65
CA LEU A 64 -8.87 -9.72 -13.09
C LEU A 64 -8.02 -8.66 -12.37
N GLN A 65 -7.95 -7.45 -12.93
CA GLN A 65 -7.23 -6.34 -12.32
C GLN A 65 -7.82 -5.95 -10.97
N GLU A 66 -9.14 -5.79 -10.90
CA GLU A 66 -9.89 -5.46 -9.67
C GLU A 66 -9.69 -6.55 -8.60
N ILE A 67 -9.83 -7.83 -8.95
CA ILE A 67 -9.61 -8.95 -8.02
C ILE A 67 -8.18 -8.94 -7.47
N ILE A 68 -7.17 -8.65 -8.32
CA ILE A 68 -5.78 -8.62 -7.87
C ILE A 68 -5.55 -7.42 -6.95
N ALA A 69 -6.05 -6.23 -7.30
CA ALA A 69 -5.93 -5.03 -6.47
C ALA A 69 -6.56 -5.24 -5.08
N GLU A 70 -7.81 -5.72 -5.01
CA GLU A 70 -8.48 -6.06 -3.75
C GLU A 70 -7.71 -7.12 -2.93
N SER A 71 -7.11 -8.11 -3.61
CA SER A 71 -6.31 -9.13 -2.92
C SER A 71 -5.09 -8.53 -2.24
N PHE A 72 -4.39 -7.58 -2.89
CA PHE A 72 -3.28 -6.86 -2.27
C PHE A 72 -3.75 -6.01 -1.09
N GLU A 73 -4.91 -5.36 -1.22
CA GLU A 73 -5.51 -4.57 -0.15
C GLU A 73 -5.77 -5.44 1.11
N ILE A 74 -6.44 -6.57 0.94
CA ILE A 74 -6.72 -7.53 2.01
C ILE A 74 -5.43 -8.00 2.67
N VAL A 75 -4.42 -8.37 1.88
CA VAL A 75 -3.11 -8.81 2.40
C VAL A 75 -2.44 -7.68 3.20
N GLY A 76 -2.47 -6.45 2.69
CA GLY A 76 -1.95 -5.28 3.37
C GLY A 76 -2.61 -5.06 4.72
N PHE A 77 -3.94 -5.13 4.80
CA PHE A 77 -4.68 -5.02 6.06
C PHE A 77 -4.37 -6.15 7.04
N VAL A 78 -4.25 -7.40 6.57
CA VAL A 78 -3.85 -8.52 7.42
C VAL A 78 -2.49 -8.25 8.06
N ILE A 79 -1.52 -7.75 7.29
CA ILE A 79 -0.19 -7.40 7.81
C ILE A 79 -0.29 -6.27 8.85
N LEU A 80 -1.10 -5.25 8.61
CA LEU A 80 -1.33 -4.17 9.58
C LEU A 80 -1.96 -4.69 10.88
N ILE A 81 -2.95 -5.59 10.79
CA ILE A 81 -3.55 -6.22 11.97
C ILE A 81 -2.51 -7.04 12.75
N LEU A 82 -1.64 -7.78 12.05
CA LEU A 82 -0.54 -8.51 12.67
C LEU A 82 0.47 -7.57 13.36
N ALA A 83 0.71 -6.39 12.78
CA ALA A 83 1.52 -5.36 13.40
C ALA A 83 0.92 -4.90 14.73
N VAL A 84 -0.39 -4.60 14.75
CA VAL A 84 -1.11 -4.16 15.95
C VAL A 84 -1.15 -5.27 17.01
N LYS A 85 -1.46 -6.51 16.62
CA LYS A 85 -1.53 -7.66 17.53
C LYS A 85 -0.19 -7.94 18.22
N LYS A 86 0.93 -7.66 17.54
CA LYS A 86 2.28 -7.91 18.04
C LYS A 86 2.88 -6.70 18.76
N SER A 87 2.18 -5.57 18.74
CA SER A 87 2.54 -4.33 19.45
C SER A 87 2.11 -4.35 20.91
#